data_AF-A0A1Y2UAQ4-F1
#
_entry.id   AF-A0A1Y2UAQ4-F1
#
_cell.length_a   1.000
_cell.length_b   1.000
_cell.length_c   1.000
_cell.angle_alpha   90.00
_cell.angle_beta   90.00
_cell.angle_gamma   90.00
#
_symmetry.space_group_name_H-M   'P 1'
#
loop_
_entity.id
_entity.type
_entity.pdbx_description
1 polymer ?
#
loop_
_entity_poly.entity_id
_entity_poly.type
_entity_poly.pdbx_seq_one_letter_code
_entity_poly.pdbx_strand_id
1 'polypeptide(L)'
;MILSRTTTTGVDRLATGPSPPPPSRIPSTRDARLPADKGKGKAIARKPWVDGPWPLIETPSRTQRITHPALHVANELARTHNAMLRGLNALYLQAPFVLLPGDVADFMFVARVWSGWVLDYHGLKESVMMPGFEAALGLEPGGLGAALKGLVFEEEGRGGIEGEGEGGKEVKDLPTLLRSVHAYAVESHSQPSTYSPSVLQSLLAPLASVLVPHLHAQIPLMMQLKELCSPPSVSPSVSPSSPSSSSSFPKPSSPVPNSNSNSNSNSNSPTSSLSPASSLSPSTSKSKPKSSSPAAAAAAADRAAHLTQIYLSAETSFSNKSDRFTIPPMFVRLRDAAHDGNSGGLSVPAVHAIADRLSPRHAGAWRFLPCDVWGRRRELEFLGE
;
A
#
# COMPACT_ATOMS: atom_id res chain seq x y z
N MET A 1 6.59 -10.98 -6.67
CA MET A 1 6.44 -12.03 -7.71
C MET A 1 7.76 -12.27 -8.45
N ILE A 2 8.72 -12.93 -7.80
CA ILE A 2 10.01 -13.28 -8.40
C ILE A 2 9.94 -14.76 -8.78
N LEU A 3 9.82 -15.06 -10.07
CA LEU A 3 10.03 -16.42 -10.58
C LEU A 3 11.53 -16.70 -10.53
N SER A 4 11.95 -17.46 -9.52
CA SER A 4 13.33 -17.90 -9.34
C SER A 4 13.82 -18.70 -10.56
N ARG A 5 15.00 -18.33 -11.05
CA ARG A 5 15.69 -18.99 -12.16
C ARG A 5 16.06 -20.42 -11.77
N THR A 6 15.54 -21.41 -12.47
CA THR A 6 16.15 -22.74 -12.54
C THR A 6 17.08 -22.77 -13.77
N THR A 7 18.37 -22.96 -13.50
CA THR A 7 19.39 -23.26 -14.51
C THR A 7 19.24 -24.70 -14.96
N THR A 8 19.04 -24.92 -16.26
CA THR A 8 19.20 -26.25 -16.86
C THR A 8 20.27 -26.16 -17.94
N THR A 9 21.40 -26.82 -17.66
CA THR A 9 22.46 -27.17 -18.61
C THR A 9 22.00 -28.33 -19.48
N GLY A 10 22.24 -28.25 -20.78
CA GLY A 10 21.96 -29.34 -21.72
C GLY A 10 22.07 -28.87 -23.15
N VAL A 11 23.31 -28.76 -23.64
CA VAL A 11 23.62 -28.50 -25.04
C VAL A 11 23.51 -29.84 -25.78
N ASP A 12 22.61 -29.93 -26.75
CA ASP A 12 22.78 -30.88 -27.85
C ASP A 12 22.36 -30.25 -29.17
N ARG A 13 23.31 -30.26 -30.10
CA ARG A 13 23.20 -29.76 -31.47
C ARG A 13 22.59 -30.86 -32.33
N LEU A 14 21.54 -30.55 -33.10
CA LEU A 14 21.24 -31.28 -34.33
C LEU A 14 20.57 -30.40 -35.39
N ALA A 15 21.28 -30.33 -36.52
CA ALA A 15 20.86 -30.22 -37.92
C ALA A 15 19.79 -29.19 -38.33
N THR A 16 20.29 -28.21 -39.08
CA THR A 16 19.60 -27.25 -39.94
C THR A 16 18.91 -27.91 -41.14
N GLY A 17 17.64 -27.56 -41.37
CA GLY A 17 16.93 -27.73 -42.66
C GLY A 17 16.27 -26.41 -43.08
N PRO A 18 16.13 -26.13 -44.40
CA PRO A 18 15.73 -24.81 -44.89
C PRO A 18 14.24 -24.52 -44.68
N SER A 19 13.93 -23.33 -44.16
CA SER A 19 12.59 -22.82 -43.90
C SER A 19 11.98 -22.18 -45.16
N PRO A 20 10.66 -22.34 -45.42
CA PRO A 20 9.99 -21.72 -46.58
C PRO A 20 9.80 -20.19 -46.41
N PRO A 21 9.62 -19.43 -47.51
CA PRO A 21 9.65 -17.97 -47.50
C PRO A 21 8.39 -17.36 -46.85
N PRO A 22 8.50 -16.16 -46.23
CA PRO A 22 7.40 -15.49 -45.56
C PRO A 22 6.41 -14.85 -46.56
N PRO A 23 5.11 -14.80 -46.25
CA PRO A 23 4.14 -14.06 -47.07
C PRO A 23 4.35 -12.53 -46.98
N SER A 24 4.09 -11.90 -48.11
CA SER A 24 4.30 -10.49 -48.47
C SER A 24 3.68 -9.46 -47.51
N ARG A 25 4.47 -8.43 -47.17
CA ARG A 25 4.08 -7.21 -46.44
C ARG A 25 2.97 -6.45 -47.16
N ILE A 26 1.90 -6.14 -46.44
CA ILE A 26 0.97 -5.04 -46.78
C ILE A 26 1.63 -3.71 -46.33
N PRO A 27 1.62 -2.63 -47.12
CA PRO A 27 2.34 -1.40 -46.77
C PRO A 27 1.74 -0.69 -45.56
N SER A 28 2.56 -0.43 -44.55
CA SER A 28 2.23 0.49 -43.45
C SER A 28 2.41 1.93 -43.96
N THR A 29 1.31 2.62 -44.22
CA THR A 29 1.31 4.06 -44.43
C THR A 29 1.13 4.76 -43.10
N ARG A 30 2.22 5.26 -42.51
CA ARG A 30 2.22 6.42 -41.58
C ARG A 30 3.65 6.85 -41.20
N ASP A 31 4.45 7.17 -42.21
CA ASP A 31 5.46 8.23 -42.06
C ASP A 31 4.85 9.52 -42.58
N ALA A 32 4.24 10.29 -41.69
CA ALA A 32 3.87 11.67 -41.94
C ALA A 32 4.33 12.51 -40.75
N ARG A 33 5.53 13.07 -40.88
CA ARG A 33 6.04 14.17 -40.07
C ARG A 33 5.06 15.34 -40.24
N LEU A 34 4.21 15.59 -39.24
CA LEU A 34 3.30 16.73 -39.22
C LEU A 34 4.11 18.03 -39.02
N PRO A 35 3.83 19.10 -39.78
CA PRO A 35 4.38 20.43 -39.51
C PRO A 35 3.65 21.06 -38.31
N ALA A 36 4.38 21.87 -37.56
CA ALA A 36 3.88 22.57 -36.38
C ALA A 36 2.82 23.61 -36.77
N ASP A 37 1.54 23.30 -36.53
CA ASP A 37 0.46 24.28 -36.58
C ASP A 37 0.28 24.92 -35.19
N LYS A 38 0.46 26.25 -35.12
CA LYS A 38 0.19 27.06 -33.93
C LYS A 38 -1.31 27.39 -33.88
N GLY A 39 -2.13 26.37 -33.73
CA GLY A 39 -3.55 26.51 -33.40
C GLY A 39 -3.74 26.56 -31.88
N LYS A 40 -4.47 27.55 -31.37
CA LYS A 40 -4.93 27.60 -29.97
C LYS A 40 -5.81 26.38 -29.70
N GLY A 41 -5.21 25.30 -29.19
CA GLY A 41 -5.89 24.05 -28.89
C GLY A 41 -6.88 24.25 -27.73
N LYS A 42 -8.16 24.00 -28.02
CA LYS A 42 -9.16 23.69 -26.99
C LYS A 42 -8.61 22.51 -26.18
N ALA A 43 -8.36 22.71 -24.88
CA ALA A 43 -7.88 21.64 -24.01
C ALA A 43 -8.91 20.50 -24.05
N ILE A 44 -8.54 19.37 -24.65
CA ILE A 44 -9.34 18.15 -24.57
C ILE A 44 -9.25 17.71 -23.12
N ALA A 45 -10.34 17.87 -22.36
CA ALA A 45 -10.43 17.35 -21.01
C ALA A 45 -10.16 15.85 -21.08
N ARG A 46 -9.03 15.40 -20.53
CA ARG A 46 -8.70 13.98 -20.49
C ARG A 46 -9.68 13.30 -19.54
N LYS A 47 -10.33 12.22 -20.00
CA LYS A 47 -11.19 11.40 -19.15
C LYS A 47 -10.41 11.01 -17.87
N PRO A 48 -11.04 11.04 -16.69
CA PRO A 48 -10.37 10.69 -15.44
C PRO A 48 -9.83 9.26 -15.52
N TRP A 49 -8.56 9.10 -15.16
CA TRP A 49 -7.91 7.80 -15.06
C TRP A 49 -8.12 7.21 -13.66
N VAL A 50 -7.62 6.00 -13.40
CA VAL A 50 -7.84 5.25 -12.13
C VAL A 50 -7.02 5.74 -10.93
N ASP A 51 -6.60 7.00 -10.93
CA ASP A 51 -5.89 7.63 -9.81
C ASP A 51 -6.89 8.14 -8.72
N GLY A 52 -8.21 8.03 -8.97
CA GLY A 52 -9.29 8.30 -8.02
C GLY A 52 -10.57 7.48 -8.35
N PRO A 53 -11.64 7.57 -7.54
CA PRO A 53 -11.85 8.55 -6.47
C PRO A 53 -11.03 8.29 -5.21
N TRP A 54 -10.52 7.07 -4.99
CA TRP A 54 -9.67 6.77 -3.84
C TRP A 54 -8.20 6.94 -4.21
N PRO A 55 -7.44 7.76 -3.45
CA PRO A 55 -6.09 8.13 -3.80
C PRO A 55 -5.13 6.96 -3.66
N LEU A 56 -4.16 6.90 -4.58
CA LEU A 56 -3.04 5.97 -4.50
C LEU A 56 -2.09 6.34 -3.35
N ILE A 57 -1.30 5.36 -2.92
CA ILE A 57 -0.30 5.52 -1.87
C ILE A 57 1.02 5.99 -2.51
N GLU A 58 1.62 7.03 -1.94
CA GLU A 58 2.96 7.44 -2.31
C GLU A 58 3.97 6.34 -1.96
N THR A 59 4.59 5.76 -2.99
CA THR A 59 5.52 4.65 -2.82
C THR A 59 6.83 5.13 -2.17
N PRO A 60 7.36 4.46 -1.13
CA PRO A 60 8.56 4.88 -0.40
C PRO A 60 9.78 5.24 -1.28
N SER A 61 10.00 4.53 -2.39
CA SER A 61 11.12 4.83 -3.31
C SER A 61 11.01 6.17 -4.04
N ARG A 62 9.84 6.83 -4.01
CA ARG A 62 9.65 8.18 -4.58
C ARG A 62 10.12 9.28 -3.64
N THR A 63 10.07 9.06 -2.34
CA THR A 63 10.37 10.08 -1.32
C THR A 63 11.72 9.85 -0.63
N GLN A 64 12.24 8.63 -0.67
CA GLN A 64 13.50 8.28 -0.01
C GLN A 64 14.24 7.14 -0.72
N ARG A 65 15.54 7.04 -0.43
CA ARG A 65 16.35 5.90 -0.87
C ARG A 65 16.00 4.66 -0.05
N ILE A 66 15.86 3.52 -0.74
CA ILE A 66 15.58 2.24 -0.11
C ILE A 66 16.90 1.61 0.33
N THR A 67 17.29 1.84 1.59
CA THR A 67 18.56 1.37 2.16
C THR A 67 18.41 0.29 3.22
N HIS A 68 17.18 -0.02 3.64
CA HIS A 68 16.91 -0.97 4.72
C HIS A 68 15.89 -2.04 4.26
N PRO A 69 16.05 -3.32 4.65
CA PRO A 69 15.09 -4.40 4.37
C PRO A 69 13.62 -4.06 4.64
N ALA A 70 13.29 -3.47 5.79
CA ALA A 70 11.94 -3.00 6.09
C ALA A 70 11.40 -1.96 5.08
N LEU A 71 12.26 -1.06 4.58
CA LEU A 71 11.87 -0.09 3.54
C LEU A 71 11.63 -0.78 2.21
N HIS A 72 12.37 -1.85 1.89
CA HIS A 72 12.12 -2.67 0.70
C HIS A 72 10.75 -3.35 0.80
N VAL A 73 10.43 -3.98 1.94
CA VAL A 73 9.13 -4.61 2.18
C VAL A 73 7.99 -3.59 2.08
N ALA A 74 8.10 -2.44 2.75
CA ALA A 74 7.11 -1.37 2.68
C ALA A 74 6.90 -0.87 1.24
N ASN A 75 7.99 -0.79 0.46
CA ASN A 75 7.95 -0.36 -0.92
C ASN A 75 7.25 -1.37 -1.84
N GLU A 76 7.49 -2.67 -1.68
CA GLU A 76 6.76 -3.68 -2.46
C GLU A 76 5.28 -3.75 -2.05
N LEU A 77 4.96 -3.64 -0.75
CA LEU A 77 3.58 -3.58 -0.27
C LEU A 77 2.83 -2.38 -0.84
N ALA A 78 3.44 -1.19 -0.88
CA ALA A 78 2.82 0.00 -1.46
C ALA A 78 2.46 -0.20 -2.94
N ARG A 79 3.31 -0.87 -3.72
CA ARG A 79 2.99 -1.20 -5.12
C ARG A 79 1.84 -2.18 -5.25
N THR A 80 1.82 -3.21 -4.41
CA THR A 80 0.72 -4.18 -4.37
C THR A 80 -0.59 -3.49 -4.00
N HIS A 81 -0.59 -2.62 -2.99
CA HIS A 81 -1.75 -1.85 -2.58
C HIS A 81 -2.21 -0.88 -3.67
N ASN A 82 -1.29 -0.22 -4.38
CA ASN A 82 -1.66 0.62 -5.52
C ASN A 82 -2.34 -0.16 -6.64
N ALA A 83 -1.93 -1.41 -6.90
CA ALA A 83 -2.66 -2.28 -7.82
C ALA A 83 -4.08 -2.62 -7.29
N MET A 84 -4.24 -2.83 -5.98
CA MET A 84 -5.56 -3.01 -5.36
C MET A 84 -6.45 -1.77 -5.53
N LEU A 85 -5.92 -0.58 -5.22
CA LEU A 85 -6.63 0.70 -5.34
C LEU A 85 -7.01 1.01 -6.78
N ARG A 86 -6.12 0.77 -7.75
CA ARG A 86 -6.45 0.93 -9.17
C ARG A 86 -7.56 -0.02 -9.62
N GLY A 87 -7.59 -1.24 -9.09
CA GLY A 87 -8.69 -2.19 -9.36
C GLY A 87 -10.01 -1.71 -8.78
N LEU A 88 -10.01 -1.23 -7.53
CA LEU A 88 -11.17 -0.63 -6.89
C LEU A 88 -11.71 0.57 -7.68
N ASN A 89 -10.82 1.51 -8.05
CA ASN A 89 -11.16 2.68 -8.86
C ASN A 89 -11.72 2.28 -10.23
N ALA A 90 -11.06 1.34 -10.93
CA ALA A 90 -11.50 0.86 -12.24
C ALA A 90 -12.91 0.24 -12.20
N LEU A 91 -13.19 -0.58 -11.17
CA LEU A 91 -14.51 -1.19 -10.99
C LEU A 91 -15.57 -0.13 -10.66
N TYR A 92 -15.26 0.79 -9.75
CA TYR A 92 -16.23 1.80 -9.32
C TYR A 92 -16.60 2.77 -10.45
N LEU A 93 -15.61 3.23 -11.22
CA LEU A 93 -15.80 4.19 -12.31
C LEU A 93 -16.54 3.59 -13.51
N GLN A 94 -16.26 2.33 -13.84
CA GLN A 94 -16.83 1.69 -15.03
C GLN A 94 -18.22 1.11 -14.79
N ALA A 95 -18.57 0.76 -13.55
CA ALA A 95 -19.83 0.08 -13.23
C ALA A 95 -21.09 0.71 -13.88
N PRO A 96 -21.31 2.05 -13.85
CA PRO A 96 -22.50 2.64 -14.46
C PRO A 96 -22.63 2.46 -15.98
N PHE A 97 -21.54 2.11 -16.66
CA PHE A 97 -21.45 2.14 -18.12
C PHE A 97 -21.36 0.73 -18.75
N VAL A 98 -21.27 -0.33 -17.93
CA VAL A 98 -21.24 -1.72 -18.42
C VAL A 98 -22.66 -2.26 -18.50
N LEU A 99 -23.23 -2.29 -19.71
CA LEU A 99 -24.66 -2.58 -19.90
C LEU A 99 -24.93 -3.89 -20.67
N LEU A 100 -24.06 -4.27 -21.59
CA LEU A 100 -24.29 -5.43 -22.43
C LEU A 100 -24.00 -6.73 -21.66
N PRO A 101 -24.81 -7.79 -21.79
CA PRO A 101 -24.63 -9.03 -21.00
C PRO A 101 -23.24 -9.67 -21.12
N GLY A 102 -22.61 -9.60 -22.31
CA GLY A 102 -21.25 -10.10 -22.51
C GLY A 102 -20.20 -9.25 -21.77
N ASP A 103 -20.33 -7.92 -21.82
CA ASP A 103 -19.45 -7.00 -21.10
C ASP A 103 -19.63 -7.15 -19.59
N VAL A 104 -20.86 -7.33 -19.13
CA VAL A 104 -21.18 -7.60 -17.72
C VAL A 104 -20.51 -8.89 -17.24
N ALA A 105 -20.59 -9.98 -18.01
CA ALA A 105 -19.95 -11.24 -17.64
C ALA A 105 -18.44 -11.07 -17.48
N ASP A 106 -17.78 -10.40 -18.43
CA ASP A 106 -16.35 -10.12 -18.39
C ASP A 106 -15.98 -9.15 -17.24
N PHE A 107 -16.79 -8.12 -17.02
CA PHE A 107 -16.56 -7.13 -15.97
C PHE A 107 -16.69 -7.72 -14.56
N MET A 108 -17.73 -8.53 -14.34
CA MET A 108 -17.93 -9.21 -13.07
C MET A 108 -16.91 -10.34 -12.86
N PHE A 109 -16.35 -10.90 -13.93
CA PHE A 109 -15.15 -11.75 -13.81
C PHE A 109 -13.96 -10.98 -13.24
N VAL A 110 -13.69 -9.75 -13.72
CA VAL A 110 -12.63 -8.90 -13.14
C VAL A 110 -12.92 -8.59 -11.67
N ALA A 111 -14.15 -8.20 -11.34
CA ALA A 111 -14.55 -7.90 -9.96
C ALA A 111 -14.34 -9.11 -9.02
N ARG A 112 -14.68 -10.31 -9.50
CA ARG A 112 -14.48 -11.58 -8.78
C ARG A 112 -12.99 -11.85 -8.54
N VAL A 113 -12.17 -11.81 -9.60
CA VAL A 113 -10.73 -12.10 -9.49
C VAL A 113 -10.04 -11.06 -8.59
N TRP A 114 -10.38 -9.79 -8.74
CA TRP A 114 -9.83 -8.70 -7.92
C TRP A 114 -10.21 -8.85 -6.45
N SER A 115 -11.49 -9.02 -6.13
CA SER A 115 -11.96 -9.13 -4.75
C SER A 115 -11.40 -10.37 -4.04
N GLY A 116 -11.34 -11.52 -4.74
CA GLY A 116 -10.71 -12.74 -4.21
C GLY A 116 -9.21 -12.56 -3.96
N TRP A 117 -8.49 -11.94 -4.90
CA TRP A 117 -7.07 -11.62 -4.74
C TRP A 117 -6.79 -10.71 -3.53
N VAL A 118 -7.58 -9.64 -3.36
CA VAL A 118 -7.45 -8.73 -2.22
C VAL A 118 -7.73 -9.46 -0.90
N LEU A 119 -8.77 -10.29 -0.85
CA LEU A 119 -9.13 -11.09 0.32
C LEU A 119 -8.02 -12.07 0.71
N ASP A 120 -7.53 -12.86 -0.25
CA ASP A 120 -6.48 -13.85 -0.01
C ASP A 120 -5.17 -13.18 0.41
N TYR A 121 -4.81 -12.06 -0.23
CA TYR A 121 -3.60 -11.31 0.11
C TYR A 121 -3.69 -10.65 1.49
N HIS A 122 -4.87 -10.12 1.85
CA HIS A 122 -5.12 -9.65 3.21
C HIS A 122 -4.97 -10.79 4.22
N GLY A 123 -5.58 -11.96 3.96
CA GLY A 123 -5.44 -13.15 4.80
C GLY A 123 -3.98 -13.59 4.97
N LEU A 124 -3.18 -13.58 3.91
CA LEU A 124 -1.74 -13.88 3.95
C LEU A 124 -0.98 -12.92 4.87
N LYS A 125 -1.25 -11.62 4.77
CA LYS A 125 -0.58 -10.61 5.61
C LYS A 125 -0.89 -10.85 7.09
N GLU A 126 -2.16 -10.99 7.43
CA GLU A 126 -2.61 -11.10 8.82
C GLU A 126 -2.24 -12.44 9.46
N SER A 127 -2.24 -13.53 8.70
CA SER A 127 -1.98 -14.87 9.25
C SER A 127 -0.52 -15.32 9.16
N VAL A 128 0.29 -14.73 8.28
CA VAL A 128 1.68 -15.18 8.04
C VAL A 128 2.68 -14.04 8.19
N MET A 129 2.52 -12.93 7.46
CA MET A 129 3.55 -11.88 7.44
C MET A 129 3.64 -11.14 8.77
N MET A 130 2.51 -10.64 9.29
CA MET A 130 2.48 -9.85 10.54
C MET A 130 2.99 -10.66 11.73
N PRO A 131 2.50 -11.90 11.99
CA PRO A 131 3.04 -12.73 13.07
C PRO A 131 4.53 -13.07 12.88
N GLY A 132 4.95 -13.29 11.63
CA GLY A 132 6.35 -13.51 11.31
C GLY A 132 7.22 -12.30 11.65
N PHE A 133 6.77 -11.09 11.31
CA PHE A 133 7.48 -9.85 11.63
C PHE A 133 7.54 -9.61 13.14
N GLU A 134 6.45 -9.86 13.86
CA GLU A 134 6.40 -9.78 15.32
C GLU A 134 7.44 -10.72 15.93
N ALA A 135 7.47 -11.99 15.52
CA ALA A 135 8.44 -12.96 16.00
C ALA A 135 9.89 -12.57 15.67
N ALA A 136 10.16 -12.07 14.46
CA ALA A 136 11.49 -11.62 14.06
C ALA A 136 11.98 -10.40 14.85
N LEU A 137 11.07 -9.56 15.33
CA LEU A 137 11.36 -8.35 16.09
C LEU A 137 11.25 -8.53 17.61
N GLY A 138 10.78 -9.69 18.07
CA GLY A 138 10.53 -9.95 19.49
C GLY A 138 9.35 -9.15 20.06
N LEU A 139 8.33 -8.88 19.23
CA LEU A 139 7.10 -8.22 19.65
C LEU A 139 6.09 -9.25 20.16
N GLU A 140 5.19 -8.80 21.05
CA GLU A 140 4.06 -9.61 21.48
C GLU A 140 3.12 -9.93 20.29
N PRO A 141 2.58 -11.16 20.21
CA PRO A 141 1.64 -11.53 19.16
C PRO A 141 0.44 -10.58 19.08
N GLY A 142 0.16 -10.08 17.88
CA GLY A 142 -0.92 -9.13 17.61
C GLY A 142 -0.58 -7.66 17.88
N GLY A 143 0.64 -7.35 18.33
CA GLY A 143 1.09 -5.97 18.57
C GLY A 143 1.05 -5.08 17.31
N LEU A 144 1.46 -5.60 16.15
CA LEU A 144 1.39 -4.86 14.88
C LEU A 144 -0.06 -4.66 14.43
N GLY A 145 -0.93 -5.66 14.64
CA GLY A 145 -2.35 -5.55 14.33
C GLY A 145 -3.06 -4.49 15.18
N ALA A 146 -2.74 -4.41 16.47
CA ALA A 146 -3.25 -3.38 17.36
C ALA A 146 -2.75 -1.98 16.97
N ALA A 147 -1.46 -1.84 16.63
CA ALA A 147 -0.88 -0.59 16.15
C ALA A 147 -1.56 -0.12 14.85
N LEU A 148 -1.80 -1.03 13.90
CA LEU A 148 -2.49 -0.71 12.64
C LEU A 148 -3.92 -0.21 12.90
N LYS A 149 -4.66 -0.87 13.78
CA LYS A 149 -6.02 -0.43 14.16
C LYS A 149 -5.99 0.98 14.76
N GLY A 150 -5.05 1.26 15.66
CA GLY A 150 -4.89 2.59 16.26
C GLY A 150 -4.65 3.67 15.20
N LEU A 151 -3.80 3.42 14.21
CA LEU A 151 -3.53 4.36 13.12
C LEU A 151 -4.77 4.63 12.24
N VAL A 152 -5.60 3.61 11.99
CA VAL A 152 -6.83 3.77 11.21
C VAL A 152 -7.87 4.62 11.97
N PHE A 153 -8.05 4.39 13.27
CA PHE A 153 -8.98 5.18 14.09
C PHE A 153 -8.51 6.64 14.30
N GLU A 154 -7.21 6.89 14.38
CA GLU A 154 -6.65 8.25 14.48
C GLU A 154 -6.89 9.07 13.20
N GLU A 155 -6.83 8.45 12.01
CA GLU A 155 -7.18 9.13 10.77
C GLU A 155 -8.68 9.42 10.66
N GLU A 156 -9.53 8.51 11.14
CA GLU A 156 -10.99 8.70 11.17
C GLU A 156 -11.39 9.84 12.12
N GLY A 157 -10.69 9.99 13.25
CA GLY A 157 -10.88 11.09 14.21
C GLY A 157 -10.40 12.47 13.72
N ARG A 158 -9.61 12.54 12.64
CA ARG A 158 -9.22 13.82 11.99
C ARG A 158 -10.23 14.31 10.95
N GLY A 159 -11.27 13.52 10.67
CA GLY A 159 -12.29 13.83 9.66
C GLY A 159 -13.74 13.75 10.17
N GLY A 160 -14.19 14.76 10.93
CA GLY A 160 -15.61 15.02 11.20
C GLY A 160 -15.74 16.27 12.07
N ILE A 161 -16.41 17.36 11.68
CA ILE A 161 -17.86 17.54 11.47
C ILE A 161 -18.68 16.63 12.37
N GLU A 162 -19.12 17.24 13.47
CA GLU A 162 -20.09 16.73 14.43
C GLU A 162 -21.41 16.42 13.71
N GLY A 163 -21.84 15.18 13.84
CA GLY A 163 -23.15 14.72 13.43
C GLY A 163 -23.57 13.58 14.36
N GLU A 164 -24.19 13.93 15.48
CA GLU A 164 -24.88 13.00 16.35
C GLU A 164 -25.99 12.31 15.55
N GLY A 165 -25.83 11.00 15.34
CA GLY A 165 -26.82 10.14 14.72
C GLY A 165 -26.83 8.81 15.46
N GLU A 166 -27.73 8.69 16.44
CA GLU A 166 -28.14 7.41 17.02
C GLU A 166 -28.64 6.49 15.90
N GLY A 167 -27.91 5.40 15.69
CA GLY A 167 -28.21 4.39 14.69
C GLY A 167 -26.96 3.56 14.46
N GLY A 168 -26.66 2.66 15.40
CA GLY A 168 -25.50 1.78 15.34
C GLY A 168 -25.52 0.94 14.06
N LYS A 169 -24.95 1.47 12.97
CA LYS A 169 -24.62 0.68 11.79
C LYS A 169 -23.52 -0.27 12.21
N GLU A 170 -23.80 -1.56 12.17
CA GLU A 170 -22.80 -2.61 12.31
C GLU A 170 -21.70 -2.37 11.26
N VAL A 171 -20.54 -1.90 11.71
CA VAL A 171 -19.37 -1.71 10.85
C VAL A 171 -18.85 -3.09 10.51
N LYS A 172 -19.16 -3.56 9.29
CA LYS A 172 -18.67 -4.84 8.79
C LYS A 172 -17.16 -4.82 8.68
N ASP A 173 -16.51 -5.91 9.09
CA ASP A 173 -15.06 -6.04 8.95
C ASP A 173 -14.63 -6.14 7.46
N LEU A 174 -13.35 -5.85 7.21
CA LEU A 174 -12.79 -5.85 5.86
C LEU A 174 -12.97 -7.19 5.12
N PRO A 175 -12.70 -8.36 5.74
CA PRO A 175 -12.98 -9.66 5.10
C PRO A 175 -14.43 -9.86 4.70
N THR A 176 -15.40 -9.42 5.52
CA THR A 176 -16.83 -9.56 5.23
C THR A 176 -17.26 -8.67 4.08
N LEU A 177 -16.74 -7.45 4.00
CA LEU A 177 -16.99 -6.54 2.88
C LEU A 177 -16.42 -7.12 1.56
N LEU A 178 -15.19 -7.62 1.58
CA LEU A 178 -14.57 -8.28 0.42
C LEU A 178 -15.35 -9.53 -0.03
N ARG A 179 -15.80 -10.37 0.91
CA ARG A 179 -16.65 -11.53 0.60
C ARG A 179 -17.98 -11.13 -0.03
N SER A 180 -18.56 -10.00 0.39
CA SER A 180 -19.82 -9.49 -0.18
C SER A 180 -19.64 -9.08 -1.63
N VAL A 181 -18.58 -8.33 -1.96
CA VAL A 181 -18.23 -7.98 -3.35
C VAL A 181 -17.94 -9.24 -4.18
N HIS A 182 -17.16 -10.17 -3.62
CA HIS A 182 -16.82 -11.42 -4.30
C HIS A 182 -18.05 -12.28 -4.61
N ALA A 183 -18.95 -12.47 -3.63
CA ALA A 183 -20.17 -13.25 -3.81
C ALA A 183 -21.08 -12.63 -4.88
N TYR A 184 -21.27 -11.31 -4.84
CA TYR A 184 -22.02 -10.60 -5.86
C TYR A 184 -21.39 -10.76 -7.26
N ALA A 185 -20.06 -10.68 -7.34
CA ALA A 185 -19.35 -10.85 -8.60
C ALA A 185 -19.42 -12.28 -9.16
N VAL A 186 -19.39 -13.31 -8.31
CA VAL A 186 -19.60 -14.70 -8.73
C VAL A 186 -21.00 -14.89 -9.32
N GLU A 187 -22.02 -14.36 -8.65
CA GLU A 187 -23.41 -14.47 -9.11
C GLU A 187 -23.62 -13.74 -10.43
N SER A 188 -23.24 -12.46 -10.51
CA SER A 188 -23.46 -11.65 -11.72
C SER A 188 -22.56 -12.02 -12.90
N HIS A 189 -21.41 -12.66 -12.66
CA HIS A 189 -20.64 -13.28 -13.73
C HIS A 189 -21.38 -14.49 -14.34
N SER A 190 -22.02 -15.30 -13.49
CA SER A 190 -22.75 -16.50 -13.92
C SER A 190 -24.12 -16.16 -14.53
N GLN A 191 -24.76 -15.10 -14.03
CA GLN A 191 -26.06 -14.60 -14.46
C GLN A 191 -25.99 -13.08 -14.68
N PRO A 192 -25.58 -12.60 -15.87
CA PRO A 192 -25.44 -11.17 -16.16
C PRO A 192 -26.70 -10.33 -15.92
N SER A 193 -27.89 -10.93 -15.96
CA SER A 193 -29.16 -10.25 -15.65
C SER A 193 -29.30 -9.82 -14.19
N THR A 194 -28.50 -10.37 -13.28
CA THR A 194 -28.49 -9.97 -11.85
C THR A 194 -27.61 -8.75 -11.59
N TYR A 195 -26.85 -8.32 -12.61
CA TYR A 195 -25.98 -7.17 -12.49
C TYR A 195 -26.78 -5.87 -12.37
N SER A 196 -26.35 -5.04 -11.43
CA SER A 196 -26.85 -3.71 -11.19
C SER A 196 -25.68 -2.82 -10.81
N PRO A 197 -25.43 -1.74 -11.57
CA PRO A 197 -24.37 -0.79 -11.25
C PRO A 197 -24.48 -0.21 -9.84
N SER A 198 -25.71 0.11 -9.40
CA SER A 198 -25.95 0.69 -8.08
C SER A 198 -25.67 -0.31 -6.96
N VAL A 199 -25.97 -1.59 -7.16
CA VAL A 199 -25.64 -2.64 -6.20
C VAL A 199 -24.13 -2.78 -6.07
N LEU A 200 -23.40 -2.90 -7.19
CA LEU A 200 -21.94 -2.99 -7.14
C LEU A 200 -21.32 -1.77 -6.44
N GLN A 201 -21.75 -0.55 -6.79
CA GLN A 201 -21.26 0.67 -6.15
C GLN A 201 -21.59 0.72 -4.66
N SER A 202 -22.77 0.25 -4.25
CA SER A 202 -23.17 0.15 -2.83
C SER A 202 -22.36 -0.87 -2.03
N LEU A 203 -21.72 -1.83 -2.70
CA LEU A 203 -20.79 -2.77 -2.07
C LEU A 203 -19.35 -2.22 -2.04
N LEU A 204 -18.92 -1.57 -3.12
CA LEU A 204 -17.57 -1.01 -3.25
C LEU A 204 -17.34 0.21 -2.35
N ALA A 205 -18.34 1.09 -2.17
CA ALA A 205 -18.15 2.31 -1.38
C ALA A 205 -17.91 2.02 0.13
N PRO A 206 -18.69 1.16 0.81
CA PRO A 206 -18.38 0.74 2.18
C PRO A 206 -17.10 -0.10 2.28
N LEU A 207 -16.79 -0.92 1.26
CA LEU A 207 -15.50 -1.60 1.21
C LEU A 207 -14.36 -0.58 1.20
N ALA A 208 -14.47 0.47 0.39
CA ALA A 208 -13.44 1.48 0.25
C ALA A 208 -13.23 2.29 1.55
N SER A 209 -14.29 2.59 2.30
CA SER A 209 -14.16 3.32 3.57
C SER A 209 -13.34 2.57 4.62
N VAL A 210 -13.25 1.24 4.51
CA VAL A 210 -12.41 0.41 5.39
C VAL A 210 -11.07 0.05 4.75
N LEU A 211 -11.09 -0.34 3.47
CA LEU A 211 -9.90 -0.81 2.75
C LEU A 211 -8.88 0.32 2.55
N VAL A 212 -9.32 1.50 2.15
CA VAL A 212 -8.39 2.59 1.76
C VAL A 212 -7.56 3.06 2.97
N PRO A 213 -8.15 3.43 4.12
CA PRO A 213 -7.36 3.79 5.30
C PRO A 213 -6.47 2.64 5.79
N HIS A 214 -6.95 1.39 5.75
CA HIS A 214 -6.16 0.22 6.12
C HIS A 214 -4.89 0.07 5.26
N LEU A 215 -5.00 0.22 3.94
CA LEU A 215 -3.85 0.13 3.04
C LEU A 215 -2.88 1.30 3.26
N HIS A 216 -3.40 2.54 3.39
CA HIS A 216 -2.58 3.73 3.62
C HIS A 216 -1.83 3.66 4.96
N ALA A 217 -2.49 3.30 6.06
CA ALA A 217 -1.89 3.21 7.40
C ALA A 217 -0.84 2.09 7.51
N GLN A 218 -0.96 1.02 6.71
CA GLN A 218 -0.03 -0.11 6.77
C GLN A 218 1.37 0.25 6.25
N ILE A 219 1.50 1.15 5.26
CA ILE A 219 2.81 1.51 4.70
C ILE A 219 3.75 2.21 5.70
N PRO A 220 3.34 3.29 6.41
CA PRO A 220 4.20 3.90 7.42
C PRO A 220 4.50 2.94 8.58
N LEU A 221 3.57 2.06 8.97
CA LEU A 221 3.83 1.02 9.97
C LEU A 221 4.96 0.08 9.53
N MET A 222 4.93 -0.40 8.27
CA MET A 222 5.99 -1.25 7.73
C MET A 222 7.34 -0.53 7.64
N MET A 223 7.33 0.78 7.37
CA MET A 223 8.56 1.59 7.39
C MET A 223 9.17 1.70 8.80
N GLN A 224 8.34 1.77 9.85
CA GLN A 224 8.79 1.87 11.24
C GLN A 224 9.51 0.61 11.73
N LEU A 225 9.29 -0.56 11.10
CA LEU A 225 9.99 -1.80 11.46
C LEU A 225 11.52 -1.66 11.36
N LYS A 226 12.03 -0.69 10.58
CA LYS A 226 13.47 -0.39 10.52
C LYS A 226 14.04 0.06 11.87
N GLU A 227 13.27 0.82 12.65
CA GLU A 227 13.70 1.31 13.96
C GLU A 227 13.71 0.17 14.98
N LEU A 228 12.73 -0.75 14.87
CA LEU A 228 12.62 -1.95 15.70
C LEU A 228 13.71 -2.99 15.39
N CYS A 229 14.37 -2.89 14.24
CA CYS A 229 15.54 -3.71 13.96
C CYS A 229 16.75 -3.26 14.79
N SER A 230 16.82 -2.03 15.28
CA SER A 230 17.94 -1.56 16.10
C SER A 230 17.67 -1.76 17.60
N PRO A 231 18.70 -1.99 18.43
CA PRO A 231 18.50 -1.98 19.88
C PRO A 231 18.00 -0.61 20.34
N PRO A 232 17.14 -0.52 21.38
CA PRO A 232 16.73 0.77 21.92
C PRO A 232 17.97 1.55 22.32
N SER A 233 18.09 2.79 21.84
CA SER A 233 19.18 3.67 22.26
C SER A 233 19.09 3.83 23.77
N VAL A 234 20.13 3.40 24.49
CA VAL A 234 20.20 3.59 25.93
C VAL A 234 20.26 5.10 26.19
N SER A 235 19.12 5.71 26.49
CA SER A 235 19.07 7.02 27.15
C SER A 235 19.83 6.88 28.47
N PRO A 236 20.68 7.86 28.86
CA PRO A 236 21.42 7.76 30.11
C PRO A 236 20.44 7.64 31.26
N SER A 237 20.47 6.49 31.93
CA SER A 237 19.74 6.23 33.16
C SER A 237 20.12 7.28 34.19
N VAL A 238 19.15 8.07 34.64
CA VAL A 238 19.25 8.80 35.91
C VAL A 238 19.38 7.74 36.99
N SER A 239 20.50 7.75 37.70
CA SER A 239 20.79 6.84 38.81
C SER A 239 19.71 6.91 39.89
N PRO A 240 19.29 5.78 40.49
CA PRO A 240 18.39 5.80 41.62
C PRO A 240 19.16 6.18 42.89
N SER A 241 18.87 7.36 43.45
CA SER A 241 19.24 7.69 44.81
C SER A 241 18.34 6.93 45.80
N SER A 242 18.96 6.11 46.64
CA SER A 242 18.32 5.33 47.72
C SER A 242 17.75 6.22 48.85
N PRO A 243 16.85 5.69 49.70
CA PRO A 243 15.92 6.48 50.51
C PRO A 243 16.44 6.76 51.93
N SER A 244 16.03 7.89 52.51
CA SER A 244 16.06 8.12 53.95
C SER A 244 14.65 8.44 54.45
N SER A 245 14.17 7.58 55.33
CA SER A 245 12.91 7.60 56.06
C SER A 245 12.83 8.74 57.10
N SER A 246 11.66 9.38 57.22
CA SER A 246 10.93 9.46 58.50
C SER A 246 9.52 10.05 58.31
N SER A 247 8.54 9.30 58.83
CA SER A 247 7.12 9.59 59.02
C SER A 247 6.83 10.96 59.63
N SER A 248 5.70 11.61 59.33
CA SER A 248 4.47 11.48 60.15
C SER A 248 3.21 12.01 59.42
N PHE A 249 2.14 11.22 59.52
CA PHE A 249 0.73 11.53 59.17
C PHE A 249 0.07 12.39 60.29
N PRO A 250 -1.10 13.07 60.11
CA PRO A 250 -2.36 12.48 59.62
C PRO A 250 -3.28 13.30 58.69
N LYS A 251 -4.16 12.52 58.02
CA LYS A 251 -5.38 12.79 57.22
C LYS A 251 -6.53 13.48 58.03
N PRO A 252 -7.77 13.65 57.48
CA PRO A 252 -8.22 14.23 56.19
C PRO A 252 -9.50 15.10 56.33
N SER A 253 -9.82 15.96 55.34
CA SER A 253 -11.23 16.30 55.02
C SER A 253 -11.38 17.16 53.74
N SER A 254 -12.13 16.64 52.77
CA SER A 254 -12.85 17.36 51.70
C SER A 254 -14.15 18.01 52.26
N PRO A 255 -14.98 18.80 51.54
CA PRO A 255 -15.03 19.15 50.10
C PRO A 255 -15.25 20.67 49.72
N VAL A 256 -14.94 21.04 48.46
CA VAL A 256 -15.68 21.86 47.42
C VAL A 256 -16.54 23.08 47.90
N PRO A 257 -16.63 24.29 47.24
CA PRO A 257 -16.76 24.54 45.78
C PRO A 257 -16.07 25.78 45.15
N ASN A 258 -16.12 25.77 43.80
CA ASN A 258 -16.20 26.87 42.82
C ASN A 258 -16.07 28.33 43.29
N SER A 259 -15.28 29.11 42.54
CA SER A 259 -15.79 30.32 41.86
C SER A 259 -14.82 30.81 40.77
N ASN A 260 -15.39 31.04 39.59
CA ASN A 260 -14.87 31.87 38.50
C ASN A 260 -14.47 33.27 38.99
N SER A 261 -13.43 33.84 38.39
CA SER A 261 -13.30 35.30 38.20
C SER A 261 -12.23 35.63 37.16
N ASN A 262 -12.69 36.09 36.00
CA ASN A 262 -11.91 36.83 35.01
C ASN A 262 -11.29 38.09 35.62
N SER A 263 -10.08 38.46 35.22
CA SER A 263 -9.76 39.86 34.89
C SER A 263 -8.43 40.01 34.15
N ASN A 264 -8.52 40.65 32.99
CA ASN A 264 -7.47 41.35 32.28
C ASN A 264 -6.72 42.32 33.19
N SER A 265 -5.42 42.52 32.98
CA SER A 265 -4.90 43.85 32.65
C SER A 265 -3.41 43.84 32.28
N ASN A 266 -3.13 44.79 31.40
CA ASN A 266 -1.92 45.06 30.66
C ASN A 266 -0.90 45.87 31.48
N SER A 267 0.34 45.85 30.97
CA SER A 267 1.27 46.99 30.85
C SER A 267 2.42 47.22 31.85
N ASN A 268 3.59 47.34 31.22
CA ASN A 268 4.69 48.30 31.42
C ASN A 268 5.80 48.05 32.47
N SER A 269 7.02 47.97 31.90
CA SER A 269 8.41 48.15 32.39
C SER A 269 8.64 49.46 33.17
N PRO A 270 9.88 49.91 33.56
CA PRO A 270 11.25 49.35 33.40
C PRO A 270 12.18 49.55 34.65
N THR A 271 13.50 49.40 34.42
CA THR A 271 14.69 49.96 35.14
C THR A 271 15.35 49.05 36.18
N SER A 272 16.57 48.56 35.87
CA SER A 272 17.89 49.05 36.34
C SER A 272 18.31 48.31 37.62
N SER A 273 19.52 47.86 37.90
CA SER A 273 20.89 48.01 37.41
C SER A 273 21.72 47.03 38.29
N LEU A 274 22.76 46.33 37.82
CA LEU A 274 24.18 46.63 38.03
C LEU A 274 24.93 45.29 37.95
N SER A 275 26.08 45.29 37.25
CA SER A 275 27.09 44.22 37.14
C SER A 275 27.92 44.11 38.47
N PRO A 276 29.00 43.29 38.62
CA PRO A 276 29.74 42.52 37.61
C PRO A 276 30.32 41.14 38.02
N ALA A 277 30.93 40.52 37.00
CA ALA A 277 32.10 39.64 37.02
C ALA A 277 31.99 38.25 37.68
N SER A 278 32.17 37.20 36.87
CA SER A 278 33.42 36.42 36.87
C SER A 278 33.47 35.41 35.72
N SER A 279 34.58 35.46 35.01
CA SER A 279 35.04 34.56 33.96
C SER A 279 35.10 33.10 34.39
N LEU A 280 34.64 32.17 33.55
CA LEU A 280 35.14 30.78 33.49
C LEU A 280 34.90 30.22 32.08
N SER A 281 36.00 29.80 31.44
CA SER A 281 36.08 29.21 30.11
C SER A 281 35.25 27.91 29.99
N PRO A 282 34.57 27.64 28.87
CA PRO A 282 33.97 26.33 28.64
C PRO A 282 35.03 25.36 28.12
N SER A 283 35.35 24.36 28.93
CA SER A 283 36.01 23.13 28.47
C SER A 283 35.05 22.40 27.52
N THR A 284 35.32 22.49 26.22
CA THR A 284 34.58 21.73 25.21
C THR A 284 34.97 20.25 25.30
N SER A 285 34.27 19.49 26.13
CA SER A 285 34.25 18.03 26.03
C SER A 285 33.39 17.66 24.81
N LYS A 286 34.03 17.47 23.66
CA LYS A 286 33.43 16.78 22.51
C LYS A 286 33.07 15.35 22.95
N SER A 287 31.81 15.13 23.30
CA SER A 287 31.23 13.80 23.43
C SER A 287 31.16 13.17 22.06
N LYS A 288 32.10 12.26 21.79
CA LYS A 288 32.11 11.38 20.63
C LYS A 288 30.85 10.50 20.68
N PRO A 289 30.05 10.36 19.60
CA PRO A 289 28.90 9.47 19.62
C PRO A 289 29.38 8.04 19.89
N LYS A 290 28.82 7.38 20.91
CA LYS A 290 29.10 5.98 21.23
C LYS A 290 28.67 5.13 20.03
N SER A 291 29.65 4.59 19.31
CA SER A 291 29.41 3.60 18.26
C SER A 291 28.76 2.36 18.88
N SER A 292 27.67 1.87 18.28
CA SER A 292 27.08 0.58 18.64
C SER A 292 28.13 -0.53 18.57
N SER A 293 28.04 -1.52 19.48
CA SER A 293 28.92 -2.68 19.45
C SER A 293 28.73 -3.47 18.14
N PRO A 294 29.80 -4.01 17.52
CA PRO A 294 29.70 -4.84 16.32
C PRO A 294 28.66 -5.96 16.43
N ALA A 295 28.51 -6.57 17.61
CA ALA A 295 27.53 -7.62 17.86
C ALA A 295 26.07 -7.12 17.79
N ALA A 296 25.81 -5.90 18.27
CA ALA A 296 24.49 -5.30 18.22
C ALA A 296 24.09 -4.91 16.80
N ALA A 297 25.06 -4.44 16.00
CA ALA A 297 24.87 -4.16 14.58
C ALA A 297 24.59 -5.44 13.77
N ALA A 298 25.30 -6.53 14.05
CA ALA A 298 25.05 -7.84 13.44
C ALA A 298 23.63 -8.35 13.75
N ALA A 299 23.23 -8.32 15.03
CA ALA A 299 21.88 -8.75 15.43
C ALA A 299 20.76 -7.90 14.78
N ALA A 300 21.00 -6.61 14.57
CA ALA A 300 20.07 -5.73 13.86
C ALA A 300 19.95 -6.09 12.37
N ALA A 301 21.08 -6.38 11.72
CA ALA A 301 21.11 -6.86 10.33
C ALA A 301 20.40 -8.22 10.19
N ASP A 302 20.58 -9.13 11.14
CA ASP A 302 19.93 -10.44 11.14
C ASP A 302 18.40 -10.32 11.25
N ARG A 303 17.90 -9.47 12.17
CA ARG A 303 16.45 -9.17 12.25
C ARG A 303 15.92 -8.61 10.93
N ALA A 304 16.63 -7.65 10.35
CA ALA A 304 16.24 -7.03 9.09
C ALA A 304 16.23 -8.04 7.91
N ALA A 305 17.21 -8.94 7.85
CA ALA A 305 17.25 -10.02 6.87
C ALA A 305 16.06 -10.99 7.04
N HIS A 306 15.71 -11.32 8.28
CA HIS A 306 14.58 -12.18 8.58
C HIS A 306 13.25 -11.57 8.10
N LEU A 307 13.04 -10.26 8.26
CA LEU A 307 11.87 -9.57 7.70
C LEU A 307 11.73 -9.79 6.18
N THR A 308 12.84 -9.68 5.44
CA THR A 308 12.82 -9.91 3.99
C THR A 308 12.52 -11.36 3.65
N GLN A 309 13.08 -12.30 4.41
CA GLN A 309 12.83 -13.74 4.19
C GLN A 309 11.36 -14.10 4.44
N ILE A 310 10.75 -13.57 5.50
CA ILE A 310 9.32 -13.76 5.79
C ILE A 310 8.47 -13.22 4.64
N TYR A 311 8.76 -11.99 4.19
CA TYR A 311 8.04 -11.39 3.07
C TYR A 311 8.17 -12.23 1.77
N LEU A 312 9.38 -12.59 1.37
CA LEU A 312 9.63 -13.34 0.14
C LEU A 312 9.04 -14.75 0.17
N SER A 313 9.09 -15.43 1.32
CA SER A 313 8.52 -16.77 1.48
C SER A 313 6.98 -16.74 1.42
N ALA A 314 6.36 -15.74 2.04
CA ALA A 314 4.92 -15.51 1.96
C ALA A 314 4.46 -15.19 0.53
N GLU A 315 5.14 -14.28 -0.16
CA GLU A 315 4.88 -13.93 -1.58
C GLU A 315 5.03 -15.14 -2.51
N THR A 316 6.08 -15.95 -2.30
CA THR A 316 6.32 -17.16 -3.10
C THR A 316 5.20 -18.18 -2.88
N SER A 317 4.81 -18.40 -1.63
CA SER A 317 3.72 -19.30 -1.27
C SER A 317 2.39 -18.84 -1.86
N PHE A 318 2.12 -17.54 -1.83
CA PHE A 318 0.93 -16.94 -2.44
C PHE A 318 0.91 -17.12 -3.95
N SER A 319 2.03 -16.82 -4.62
CA SER A 319 2.16 -16.96 -6.06
C SER A 319 2.00 -18.41 -6.53
N ASN A 320 2.44 -19.39 -5.73
CA ASN A 320 2.31 -20.81 -6.06
C ASN A 320 0.89 -21.35 -5.89
N LYS A 321 0.11 -20.77 -4.97
CA LYS A 321 -1.30 -21.16 -4.74
C LYS A 321 -2.28 -20.40 -5.66
N SER A 322 -1.86 -19.26 -6.18
CA SER A 322 -2.68 -18.41 -7.05
C SER A 322 -2.89 -19.03 -8.44
N ASP A 323 -4.07 -18.84 -9.02
CA ASP A 323 -4.33 -19.26 -10.40
C ASP A 323 -3.52 -18.40 -11.38
N ARG A 324 -2.62 -19.08 -12.10
CA ARG A 324 -1.73 -18.50 -13.11
C ARG A 324 -2.45 -17.86 -14.29
N PHE A 325 -3.71 -18.22 -14.57
CA PHE A 325 -4.47 -17.67 -15.69
C PHE A 325 -5.27 -16.42 -15.33
N THR A 326 -5.35 -16.07 -14.04
CA THR A 326 -6.16 -14.96 -13.55
C THR A 326 -5.34 -13.92 -12.81
N ILE A 327 -4.58 -14.34 -11.80
CA ILE A 327 -3.84 -13.39 -10.94
C ILE A 327 -2.70 -12.69 -11.70
N PRO A 328 -1.76 -13.39 -12.37
CA PRO A 328 -0.70 -12.68 -13.08
C PRO A 328 -1.21 -11.77 -14.21
N PRO A 329 -2.13 -12.19 -15.11
CA PRO A 329 -2.66 -11.31 -16.15
C PRO A 329 -3.39 -10.08 -15.61
N MET A 330 -4.13 -10.21 -14.52
CA MET A 330 -4.81 -9.09 -13.86
C MET A 330 -3.79 -8.16 -13.20
N PHE A 331 -2.89 -8.70 -12.37
CA PHE A 331 -1.97 -7.91 -11.56
C PHE A 331 -1.06 -7.02 -12.43
N VAL A 332 -0.49 -7.55 -13.52
CA VAL A 332 0.39 -6.73 -14.38
C VAL A 332 -0.35 -5.58 -15.08
N ARG A 333 -1.67 -5.71 -15.29
CA ARG A 333 -2.52 -4.70 -15.91
C ARG A 333 -3.15 -3.73 -14.90
N LEU A 334 -3.01 -4.00 -13.60
CA LEU A 334 -3.32 -3.07 -12.51
C LEU A 334 -2.11 -2.21 -12.13
N ARG A 335 -0.93 -2.49 -12.70
CA ARG A 335 0.31 -1.77 -12.40
C ARG A 335 0.60 -0.70 -13.44
N ASP A 336 0.95 0.49 -12.95
CA ASP A 336 1.37 1.60 -13.78
C ASP A 336 2.90 1.68 -13.75
N ALA A 337 3.56 1.34 -14.86
CA ALA A 337 5.02 1.38 -14.94
C ALA A 337 5.59 2.80 -14.71
N ALA A 338 4.83 3.85 -15.04
CA ALA A 338 5.26 5.23 -14.85
C ALA A 338 5.19 5.67 -13.38
N HIS A 339 4.25 5.12 -12.62
CA HIS A 339 4.10 5.43 -11.19
C HIS A 339 4.89 4.47 -10.29
N ASP A 340 4.86 3.17 -10.59
CA ASP A 340 5.34 2.10 -9.73
C ASP A 340 6.80 1.67 -10.05
N GLY A 341 7.36 2.16 -11.16
CA GLY A 341 8.66 1.73 -11.71
C GLY A 341 8.58 0.47 -12.58
N ASN A 342 9.67 0.14 -13.28
CA ASN A 342 9.71 -0.88 -14.35
C ASN A 342 9.24 -2.28 -13.92
N SER A 343 8.43 -2.92 -14.78
CA SER A 343 7.90 -4.31 -14.85
C SER A 343 7.54 -5.08 -13.55
N GLY A 344 7.56 -4.46 -12.37
CA GLY A 344 7.34 -5.19 -11.11
C GLY A 344 8.35 -6.29 -10.83
N GLY A 345 9.56 -6.14 -11.36
CA GLY A 345 10.61 -7.15 -11.26
C GLY A 345 10.40 -8.36 -12.19
N LEU A 346 9.37 -8.36 -13.04
CA LEU A 346 9.19 -9.40 -14.04
C LEU A 346 10.19 -9.24 -15.18
N SER A 347 10.76 -10.37 -15.61
CA SER A 347 11.60 -10.41 -16.80
C SER A 347 10.75 -10.21 -18.05
N VAL A 348 11.33 -9.64 -19.11
CA VAL A 348 10.65 -9.48 -20.40
C VAL A 348 10.06 -10.81 -20.92
N PRO A 349 10.76 -11.96 -20.84
CA PRO A 349 10.16 -13.27 -21.19
C PRO A 349 8.95 -13.65 -20.33
N ALA A 350 8.94 -13.30 -19.03
CA ALA A 350 7.78 -13.56 -18.17
C ALA A 350 6.58 -12.70 -18.58
N VAL A 351 6.80 -11.43 -18.94
CA VAL A 351 5.73 -10.55 -19.45
C VAL A 351 5.16 -11.09 -20.76
N HIS A 352 6.01 -11.55 -21.68
CA HIS A 352 5.56 -12.25 -22.89
C HIS A 352 4.77 -13.52 -22.58
N ALA A 353 5.22 -14.35 -21.63
CA ALA A 353 4.47 -15.54 -21.23
C ALA A 353 3.07 -15.17 -20.70
N ILE A 354 2.96 -14.07 -19.94
CA ILE A 354 1.67 -13.55 -19.49
C ILE A 354 0.83 -13.09 -20.68
N ALA A 355 1.40 -12.32 -21.60
CA ALA A 355 0.70 -11.79 -22.77
C ALA A 355 0.17 -12.89 -23.69
N ASP A 356 1.06 -13.83 -24.06
CA ASP A 356 0.83 -14.73 -25.19
C ASP A 356 0.23 -16.08 -24.75
N ARG A 357 0.42 -16.49 -23.49
CA ARG A 357 -0.02 -17.81 -23.00
C ARG A 357 -1.09 -17.74 -21.91
N LEU A 358 -1.02 -16.75 -21.02
CA LEU A 358 -1.91 -16.70 -19.85
C LEU A 358 -3.11 -15.78 -20.06
N SER A 359 -2.91 -14.65 -20.75
CA SER A 359 -3.95 -13.66 -21.00
C SER A 359 -5.08 -14.10 -21.96
N PRO A 360 -4.85 -14.88 -23.03
CA PRO A 360 -5.88 -15.13 -24.06
C PRO A 360 -7.17 -15.75 -23.52
N ARG A 361 -7.09 -16.58 -22.49
CA ARG A 361 -8.24 -17.28 -21.88
C ARG A 361 -9.35 -16.32 -21.40
N HIS A 362 -8.98 -15.12 -20.97
CA HIS A 362 -9.88 -14.12 -20.39
C HIS A 362 -9.67 -12.75 -21.04
N ALA A 363 -9.35 -12.73 -22.35
CA ALA A 363 -9.01 -11.51 -23.07
C ALA A 363 -10.10 -10.42 -22.97
N GLY A 364 -11.38 -10.82 -23.00
CA GLY A 364 -12.52 -9.92 -22.84
C GLY A 364 -12.56 -9.22 -21.47
N ALA A 365 -12.16 -9.89 -20.40
CA ALA A 365 -12.07 -9.30 -19.06
C ALA A 365 -10.90 -8.30 -18.93
N TRP A 366 -9.79 -8.53 -19.60
CA TRP A 366 -8.58 -7.70 -19.42
C TRP A 366 -8.66 -6.30 -20.02
N ARG A 367 -9.73 -5.96 -20.75
CA ARG A 367 -9.97 -4.61 -21.27
C ARG A 367 -10.45 -3.61 -20.22
N PHE A 368 -11.07 -4.09 -19.15
CA PHE A 368 -11.50 -3.26 -18.01
C PHE A 368 -10.35 -2.80 -17.11
N LEU A 369 -9.13 -3.30 -17.34
CA LEU A 369 -7.96 -2.98 -16.52
C LEU A 369 -7.23 -1.76 -17.08
N PRO A 370 -6.72 -0.89 -16.20
CA PRO A 370 -6.24 0.45 -16.56
C PRO A 370 -4.92 0.47 -17.32
N CYS A 371 -4.17 -0.63 -17.35
CA CYS A 371 -2.91 -0.73 -18.07
C CYS A 371 -2.87 -1.93 -19.01
N ASP A 372 -2.02 -1.88 -20.02
CA ASP A 372 -1.67 -3.06 -20.81
C ASP A 372 -0.75 -4.01 -20.04
N VAL A 373 -0.37 -5.12 -20.67
CA VAL A 373 0.49 -6.14 -20.05
C VAL A 373 1.89 -5.61 -19.70
N TRP A 374 2.29 -4.47 -20.26
CA TRP A 374 3.57 -3.80 -20.02
C TRP A 374 3.47 -2.71 -18.94
N GLY A 375 2.29 -2.52 -18.35
CA GLY A 375 2.03 -1.47 -17.37
C GLY A 375 1.90 -0.08 -17.99
N ARG A 376 1.67 0.03 -19.30
CA ARG A 376 1.38 1.32 -19.95
C ARG A 376 -0.08 1.67 -19.74
N ARG A 377 -0.32 2.91 -19.29
CA ARG A 377 -1.67 3.43 -19.06
C ARG A 377 -2.54 3.31 -20.32
N ARG A 378 -3.79 2.90 -20.14
CA ARG A 378 -4.85 2.87 -21.15
C ARG A 378 -6.05 3.65 -20.65
N GLU A 379 -6.80 4.21 -21.59
CA GLU A 379 -8.12 4.73 -21.27
C GLU A 379 -9.04 3.58 -20.84
N LEU A 380 -9.87 3.83 -19.83
CA LEU A 380 -10.91 2.88 -19.46
C LEU A 380 -11.98 2.90 -20.55
N GLU A 381 -12.33 1.72 -21.05
CA GLU A 381 -13.25 1.56 -22.17
C GLU A 381 -14.67 2.02 -21.84
N PHE A 382 -15.06 1.90 -20.57
CA PHE A 382 -16.42 2.16 -20.09
C PHE A 382 -16.47 3.38 -19.17
N LEU A 383 -16.14 4.56 -19.71
CA LEU A 383 -16.38 5.84 -19.07
C LEU A 383 -17.34 6.59 -19.97
N GLY A 384 -18.50 7.00 -19.45
CA GLY A 384 -19.50 7.78 -20.18
C GLY A 384 -18.90 8.92 -21.03
N GLU A 385 -19.67 9.39 -22.01
CA GLU A 385 -19.23 10.47 -22.90
C GLU A 385 -18.88 11.77 -22.17
#